data_AF-A0A959BB88-F1
#
_entry.id   AF-A0A959BB88-F1
#
_cell.length_a   1.000
_cell.length_b   1.000
_cell.length_c   1.000
_cell.angle_alpha   90.00
_cell.angle_beta   90.00
_cell.angle_gamma   90.00
#
_symmetry.space_group_name_H-M   'P 1'
#
loop_
_entity.id
_entity.type
_entity.pdbx_description
1 polymer ?
#
loop_
_entity_poly.entity_id
_entity_poly.type
_entity_poly.pdbx_seq_one_letter_code
_entity_poly.pdbx_strand_id
1 'polypeptide(L)' 'MPKDAYATAGNRGQYVIVVPSHELVIVRRGLDYGRQGFDRWDLVREVLRAWE' A
#
# COMPACT_ATOMS: atom_id res chain seq x y z
N MET A 1 1.48 9.40 -7.41
CA MET A 1 1.89 8.01 -7.10
C MET A 1 3.19 7.75 -7.86
N PRO A 2 4.26 7.24 -7.20
CA PRO A 2 5.51 6.90 -7.89
C PRO A 2 5.26 5.91 -9.04
N LYS A 3 5.93 6.12 -10.19
CA LYS A 3 5.71 5.34 -11.41
C LYS A 3 6.28 3.92 -11.33
N ASP A 4 7.24 3.72 -10.43
CA ASP A 4 7.96 2.47 -10.19
C ASP A 4 7.38 1.67 -9.01
N ALA A 5 6.31 2.15 -8.38
CA ALA A 5 5.64 1.44 -7.31
C ALA A 5 4.82 0.25 -7.85
N TYR A 6 4.97 -0.91 -7.22
CA TYR A 6 4.22 -2.12 -7.55
C TYR A 6 3.78 -2.85 -6.28
N ALA A 7 2.72 -3.67 -6.41
CA ALA A 7 2.14 -4.36 -5.26
C ALA A 7 1.59 -5.73 -5.63
N THR A 8 1.63 -6.65 -4.67
CA THR A 8 0.82 -7.87 -4.67
C THR A 8 -0.41 -7.68 -3.78
N ALA A 9 -1.51 -8.35 -4.13
CA ALA A 9 -2.77 -8.32 -3.37
C ALA A 9 -3.09 -9.72 -2.85
N GLY A 10 -3.22 -9.84 -1.53
CA GLY A 10 -3.79 -11.01 -0.87
C GLY A 10 -5.27 -10.81 -0.52
N ASN A 11 -5.89 -11.88 -0.03
CA ASN A 11 -7.30 -11.84 0.35
C ASN A 11 -7.56 -10.83 1.48
N ARG A 12 -8.75 -10.19 1.46
CA ARG A 12 -9.26 -9.28 2.50
C ARG A 12 -8.33 -8.09 2.81
N GLY A 13 -7.75 -7.50 1.76
CA GLY A 13 -6.99 -6.26 1.85
C GLY A 13 -5.54 -6.43 2.28
N GLN A 14 -4.98 -7.62 2.14
CA GLN A 14 -3.55 -7.81 2.37
C GLN A 14 -2.76 -7.23 1.20
N TYR A 15 -1.73 -6.45 1.49
CA TYR A 15 -0.86 -5.87 0.48
C TYR A 15 0.60 -5.94 0.91
N VAL A 16 1.46 -6.27 -0.05
CA VAL A 16 2.88 -5.90 0.01
C VAL A 16 3.09 -4.94 -1.14
N ILE A 17 3.60 -3.75 -0.83
CA ILE A 17 3.82 -2.66 -1.78
C ILE A 17 5.29 -2.30 -1.71
N VAL A 18 5.95 -2.23 -2.86
CA VAL A 18 7.36 -1.86 -2.99
C VAL A 18 7.43 -0.55 -3.76
N VAL A 19 8.17 0.42 -3.23
CA VAL A 19 8.39 1.75 -3.83
C VAL A 19 9.91 1.98 -3.93
N PRO A 20 10.57 1.51 -5.00
CA PRO A 20 12.03 1.51 -5.11
C PRO A 20 12.66 2.89 -5.00
N SER A 21 12.09 3.89 -5.68
CA SER A 21 12.53 5.29 -5.67
C SER A 21 12.55 5.95 -4.29
N HIS A 22 11.87 5.35 -3.30
CA HIS A 22 11.82 5.80 -1.92
C HIS A 22 12.45 4.79 -0.94
N GLU A 23 13.15 3.76 -1.43
CA GLU A 23 13.76 2.70 -0.61
C GLU A 23 12.78 2.08 0.41
N LEU A 24 11.51 1.96 0.00
CA LEU A 24 10.40 1.69 0.89
C LEU A 24 9.67 0.41 0.52
N VAL A 25 9.36 -0.39 1.56
CA VAL A 25 8.40 -1.50 1.49
C VAL A 25 7.32 -1.30 2.54
N ILE A 26 6.06 -1.37 2.12
CA ILE A 26 4.88 -1.29 3.00
C ILE A 26 4.22 -2.66 3.05
N VAL A 27 4.01 -3.18 4.26
CA VAL A 27 3.28 -4.43 4.51
C VAL A 27 2.00 -4.13 5.27
N ARG A 28 0.84 -4.33 4.61
CA ARG A 28 -0.48 -4.26 5.25
C ARG A 28 -1.04 -5.66 5.44
N ARG A 29 -1.28 -6.03 6.69
CA ARG A 29 -2.09 -7.20 7.05
C ARG A 29 -3.53 -6.74 7.32
N GLY A 30 -4.39 -6.86 6.32
CA GLY A 30 -5.80 -6.49 6.39
C GLY A 30 -6.70 -7.63 6.84
N LEU A 31 -7.87 -7.28 7.38
CA LEU A 31 -9.01 -8.16 7.60
C LEU A 31 -10.29 -7.41 7.24
N ASP A 32 -10.42 -7.10 5.96
CA ASP A 32 -11.57 -6.35 5.45
C ASP A 32 -12.77 -7.31 5.31
N TYR A 33 -13.77 -7.13 6.17
CA TYR A 33 -14.97 -7.98 6.24
C TYR A 33 -16.09 -7.58 5.26
N GLY A 34 -16.04 -6.37 4.72
CA GLY A 34 -17.09 -5.77 3.88
C GLY A 34 -16.59 -5.25 2.53
N ARG A 35 -17.49 -4.62 1.78
CA ARG A 35 -17.19 -4.03 0.46
C ARG A 35 -16.44 -2.70 0.50
N GLN A 36 -16.20 -2.15 1.69
CA GLN A 36 -15.53 -0.85 1.86
C GLN A 36 -14.20 -0.79 1.11
N GLY A 37 -13.50 -1.94 1.01
CA GLY A 37 -12.18 -2.02 0.41
C GLY A 37 -11.16 -1.15 1.14
N PHE A 38 -9.90 -1.33 0.80
CA PHE A 38 -8.85 -0.44 1.26
C PHE A 38 -7.98 -0.12 0.05
N ASP A 39 -7.83 1.17 -0.27
CA ASP A 39 -7.01 1.58 -1.40
C ASP A 39 -5.52 1.55 -1.01
N ARG A 40 -4.78 0.64 -1.65
CA ARG A 40 -3.35 0.46 -1.40
C ARG A 40 -2.53 1.70 -1.80
N TRP A 41 -2.96 2.45 -2.81
CA TRP A 41 -2.24 3.59 -3.37
C TRP A 41 -2.47 4.86 -2.57
N ASP A 42 -3.67 5.03 -2.00
CA ASP A 42 -3.91 6.06 -1.00
C ASP A 42 -3.03 5.83 0.24
N LEU A 43 -2.84 4.57 0.67
CA LEU A 43 -1.89 4.25 1.74
C LEU A 43 -0.45 4.64 1.39
N VAL A 44 0.02 4.37 0.16
CA VAL A 44 1.35 4.82 -0.27
C VAL A 44 1.45 6.34 -0.15
N ARG A 45 0.44 7.08 -0.61
CA ARG A 45 0.43 8.54 -0.57
C ARG A 45 0.55 9.06 0.87
N GLU A 46 -0.26 8.55 1.80
CA GLU A 46 -0.24 9.02 3.19
C GLU A 46 1.04 8.63 3.93
N VAL A 47 1.60 7.44 3.64
CA VAL A 47 2.87 7.01 4.23
C VAL A 47 4.03 7.87 3.75
N LEU A 48 4.12 8.16 2.44
CA LEU A 48 5.15 9.06 1.92
C LEU A 48 5.05 10.46 2.53
N ARG A 49 3.82 10.98 2.68
CA ARG A 49 3.58 12.28 3.33
C ARG A 49 4.02 12.31 4.79
N ALA A 50 4.01 11.18 5.50
CA ALA A 50 4.37 11.13 6.91
C ALA A 50 5.90 11.11 7.17
N TRP A 51 6.71 10.88 6.14
CA TRP A 51 8.17 10.86 6.23
C TRP A 51 8.86 12.14 5.74
N GLU A 52 8.13 13.02 5.06
CA GLU A 52 8.56 14.39 4.73
C GLU A 52 8.30 15.34 5.91
#